data_AF-A0A1B7KQN6-F1
#
_entry.id   AF-A0A1B7KQN6-F1
#
_cell.length_a   1.000
_cell.length_b   1.000
_cell.length_c   1.000
_cell.angle_alpha   90.00
_cell.angle_beta   90.00
_cell.angle_gamma   90.00
#
_symmetry.space_group_name_H-M   'P 1'
#
loop_
_entity.id
_entity.type
_entity.pdbx_description
1 polymer ?
#
loop_
_entity_poly.entity_id
_entity_poly.type
_entity_poly.pdbx_seq_one_letter_code
_entity_poly.pdbx_strand_id
1 'polypeptide(L)'
;MEIQKITKANMMNVSKKEAAASSSVSFAEVVAKQNEELALERFHQLAKEIEEQGKKLAESRSVEDLRKYKKLVKKLLDDAVKNGLRLSEQHGFNWSGRSRLYKMVKEVDKKLIDLTNAVLQKEKQGIGLLSTIGEIQGLIINIYT
;
A
#
# COMPACT_ATOMS: atom_id res chain seq x y z
N MET A 1 18.61 -3.03 -82.48
CA MET A 1 17.42 -2.16 -82.37
C MET A 1 16.94 -2.20 -80.93
N GLU A 2 17.28 -1.17 -80.16
CA GLU A 2 16.64 -0.85 -78.88
C GLU A 2 15.27 -0.24 -79.16
N ILE A 3 14.20 -0.66 -78.49
CA ILE A 3 13.06 0.23 -78.18
C ILE A 3 12.35 -0.19 -76.87
N GLN A 4 12.65 0.61 -75.84
CA GLN A 4 11.79 1.23 -74.82
C GLN A 4 11.10 0.43 -73.70
N LYS A 5 11.54 0.79 -72.48
CA LYS A 5 10.86 0.72 -71.19
C LYS A 5 9.53 1.50 -71.21
N ILE A 6 8.47 0.86 -70.75
CA ILE A 6 7.16 1.48 -70.46
C ILE A 6 6.78 0.99 -69.06
N THR A 7 7.00 1.83 -68.05
CA THR A 7 6.01 2.62 -67.29
C THR A 7 5.63 1.99 -65.95
N LYS A 8 5.98 2.75 -64.90
CA LYS A 8 5.57 2.59 -63.51
C LYS A 8 4.08 2.28 -63.41
N ALA A 9 3.76 1.08 -62.94
CA ALA A 9 2.45 0.80 -62.37
C ALA A 9 2.38 1.45 -60.98
N ASN A 10 1.44 2.38 -60.91
CA ASN A 10 1.02 3.20 -59.78
C ASN A 10 0.94 2.40 -58.48
N MET A 11 1.79 2.73 -57.50
CA MET A 11 1.61 2.28 -56.12
C MET A 11 0.37 2.97 -55.58
N MET A 12 -0.74 2.24 -55.49
CA MET A 12 -1.87 2.68 -54.69
C MET A 12 -1.39 2.76 -53.25
N ASN A 13 -1.08 3.99 -52.81
CA ASN A 13 -1.04 4.36 -51.41
C ASN A 13 -2.43 4.05 -50.83
N VAL A 14 -2.60 2.82 -50.34
CA VAL A 14 -3.60 2.56 -49.31
C VAL A 14 -3.11 3.36 -48.13
N SER A 15 -3.62 4.59 -48.02
CA SER A 15 -3.54 5.39 -46.81
C SER A 15 -3.92 4.44 -45.69
N LYS A 16 -2.92 3.98 -44.95
CA LYS A 16 -3.09 3.37 -43.64
C LYS A 16 -3.81 4.47 -42.90
N LYS A 17 -5.14 4.34 -42.82
CA LYS A 17 -5.96 5.13 -41.94
C LYS A 17 -5.34 4.84 -40.59
N GLU A 18 -4.50 5.76 -40.12
CA GLU A 18 -4.11 5.81 -38.73
C GLU A 18 -5.43 5.85 -38.00
N ALA A 19 -5.87 4.67 -37.56
CA ALA A 19 -6.81 4.57 -36.50
C ALA A 19 -6.12 5.38 -35.41
N ALA A 20 -6.59 6.61 -35.21
CA ALA A 20 -6.34 7.33 -33.99
C ALA A 20 -6.65 6.30 -32.91
N ALA A 21 -5.59 5.75 -32.31
CA ALA A 21 -5.71 4.87 -31.19
C ALA A 21 -6.27 5.79 -30.11
N SER A 22 -7.60 5.89 -30.05
CA SER A 22 -8.27 6.33 -28.85
C SER A 22 -7.71 5.38 -27.81
N SER A 23 -6.90 5.91 -26.89
CA SER A 23 -6.43 5.22 -25.71
C SER A 23 -7.65 4.87 -24.86
N SER A 24 -8.40 3.85 -25.28
CA SER A 24 -9.54 3.33 -24.55
C SER A 24 -8.95 2.60 -23.35
N VAL A 25 -9.09 3.19 -22.17
CA VAL A 25 -8.71 2.56 -20.91
C VAL A 25 -9.29 1.15 -20.88
N SER A 26 -8.45 0.14 -20.67
CA SER A 26 -8.92 -1.24 -20.68
C SER A 26 -9.78 -1.51 -19.44
N PHE A 27 -10.74 -2.43 -19.54
CA PHE A 27 -11.54 -2.83 -18.36
C PHE A 27 -10.65 -3.30 -17.19
N ALA A 28 -9.55 -3.99 -17.51
CA ALA A 28 -8.57 -4.43 -16.53
C ALA A 28 -7.91 -3.26 -15.78
N GLU A 29 -7.58 -2.16 -16.47
CA GLU A 29 -7.05 -0.95 -15.84
C GLU A 29 -8.07 -0.28 -14.92
N VAL A 30 -9.34 -0.18 -15.35
CA VAL A 30 -10.42 0.38 -14.52
C VAL A 30 -10.59 -0.45 -13.23
N VAL A 31 -10.64 -1.78 -13.36
CA VAL A 31 -10.77 -2.69 -12.21
C VAL A 31 -9.55 -2.61 -11.29
N ALA A 32 -8.33 -2.55 -11.84
CA ALA A 32 -7.11 -2.42 -11.05
C ALA A 32 -7.12 -1.14 -10.22
N LYS A 33 -7.47 -0.01 -10.84
CA LYS A 33 -7.59 1.29 -10.17
C LYS A 33 -8.65 1.27 -9.07
N GLN A 34 -9.84 0.72 -9.34
CA GLN A 34 -10.88 0.65 -8.30
C GLN A 34 -10.46 -0.23 -7.12
N ASN A 35 -9.74 -1.32 -7.36
CA ASN A 35 -9.23 -2.16 -6.27
C ASN A 35 -8.15 -1.46 -5.43
N GLU A 36 -7.38 -0.55 -6.02
CA GLU A 36 -6.40 0.28 -5.30
C GLU A 36 -7.11 1.31 -4.42
N GLU A 37 -8.11 2.01 -4.96
CA GLU A 37 -8.95 2.96 -4.20
C GLU A 37 -9.64 2.30 -2.99
N LEU A 38 -10.27 1.14 -3.20
CA LEU A 38 -10.91 0.38 -2.11
C LEU A 38 -9.89 -0.10 -1.05
N ALA A 39 -8.67 -0.45 -1.47
CA ALA A 39 -7.62 -0.84 -0.54
C ALA A 39 -7.16 0.35 0.32
N LEU A 40 -7.08 1.54 -0.27
CA LEU A 40 -6.73 2.78 0.41
C LEU A 40 -7.83 3.22 1.40
N GLU A 41 -9.10 3.15 1.00
CA GLU A 41 -10.24 3.41 1.89
C GLU A 41 -10.23 2.48 3.11
N ARG A 42 -10.03 1.17 2.87
CA ARG A 42 -9.93 0.18 3.94
C ARG A 42 -8.74 0.44 4.86
N PHE A 43 -7.61 0.88 4.31
CA PHE A 43 -6.46 1.29 5.11
C PHE A 43 -6.80 2.46 6.03
N HIS A 44 -7.41 3.53 5.49
CA HIS A 44 -7.81 4.69 6.29
C HIS A 44 -8.79 4.32 7.41
N GLN A 45 -9.76 3.46 7.11
CA GLN A 45 -10.71 2.96 8.10
C GLN A 45 -10.00 2.19 9.23
N LEU A 46 -9.09 1.26 8.90
CA LEU A 46 -8.32 0.52 9.90
C LEU A 46 -7.37 1.43 10.69
N ALA A 47 -6.74 2.40 10.03
CA ALA A 47 -5.85 3.36 10.68
C ALA A 47 -6.61 4.19 11.74
N LYS A 48 -7.83 4.62 11.42
CA LYS A 48 -8.72 5.31 12.36
C LYS A 48 -9.12 4.42 13.54
N GLU A 49 -9.49 3.17 13.29
CA GLU A 49 -9.81 2.21 14.35
C GLU A 49 -8.60 1.97 15.29
N ILE A 50 -7.38 1.91 14.72
CA ILE A 50 -6.14 1.80 15.50
C ILE A 50 -5.90 3.07 16.32
N GLU A 51 -6.20 4.25 15.77
CA GLU A 51 -6.08 5.51 16.49
C GLU A 51 -6.99 5.56 17.72
N GLU A 52 -8.28 5.25 17.51
CA GLU A 52 -9.28 5.23 18.58
C GLU A 52 -8.95 4.17 19.64
N GLN A 53 -8.54 2.97 19.23
CA GLN A 53 -8.15 1.92 20.18
C GLN A 53 -6.84 2.27 20.91
N GLY A 54 -5.93 3.00 20.26
CA GLY A 54 -4.71 3.52 20.88
C GLY A 54 -5.00 4.51 22.00
N LYS A 55 -5.95 5.44 21.78
CA LYS A 55 -6.42 6.36 22.83
C LYS A 55 -6.99 5.61 24.03
N LYS A 56 -7.87 4.63 23.78
CA LYS A 56 -8.44 3.77 24.83
C LYS A 56 -7.36 3.00 25.61
N LEU A 57 -6.37 2.44 24.92
CA LEU A 57 -5.24 1.75 25.56
C LEU A 57 -4.40 2.69 26.43
N ALA A 58 -4.16 3.93 25.97
CA ALA A 58 -3.40 4.90 26.72
C ALA A 58 -4.08 5.27 28.06
N GLU A 59 -5.41 5.36 28.03
CA GLU A 59 -6.25 5.65 29.20
C GLU A 59 -6.38 4.45 30.13
N SER A 60 -6.82 3.29 29.62
CA SER A 60 -7.13 2.12 30.43
C SER A 60 -5.90 1.36 30.90
N ARG A 61 -4.84 1.35 30.08
CA ARG A 61 -3.62 0.55 30.24
C ARG A 61 -3.91 -0.92 30.51
N SER A 62 -5.01 -1.42 29.96
CA SER A 62 -5.46 -2.78 30.20
C SER A 62 -4.82 -3.76 29.21
N VAL A 63 -4.58 -4.99 29.67
CA VAL A 63 -4.10 -6.07 28.80
C VAL A 63 -5.14 -6.40 27.72
N GLU A 64 -6.42 -6.22 28.02
CA GLU A 64 -7.50 -6.42 27.06
C GLU A 64 -7.43 -5.43 25.89
N ASP A 65 -7.26 -4.15 26.19
CA ASP A 65 -7.14 -3.10 25.16
C ASP A 65 -5.84 -3.21 24.39
N LEU A 66 -4.76 -3.66 25.03
CA LEU A 66 -3.50 -3.98 24.35
C LEU A 66 -3.72 -5.10 23.33
N ARG A 67 -4.45 -6.15 23.70
CA ARG A 67 -4.75 -7.26 22.79
C ARG A 67 -5.58 -6.81 21.60
N LYS A 68 -6.60 -5.96 21.82
CA LYS A 68 -7.42 -5.37 20.75
C LYS A 68 -6.58 -4.50 19.82
N TYR A 69 -5.75 -3.62 20.38
CA TYR A 69 -4.84 -2.77 19.62
C TYR A 69 -3.89 -3.59 18.73
N LYS A 70 -3.18 -4.57 19.31
CA LYS A 70 -2.26 -5.46 18.56
C LYS A 70 -2.98 -6.21 17.43
N LYS A 71 -4.23 -6.63 17.64
CA LYS A 71 -5.03 -7.32 16.62
C LYS A 71 -5.35 -6.41 15.43
N LEU A 72 -5.70 -5.15 15.69
CA LEU A 72 -5.97 -4.16 14.64
C LEU A 72 -4.70 -3.83 13.85
N VAL A 73 -3.59 -3.56 14.55
CA VAL A 73 -2.29 -3.29 13.89
C VAL A 73 -1.89 -4.48 13.01
N LYS A 74 -1.99 -5.71 13.53
CA LYS A 74 -1.69 -6.92 12.74
C LYS A 74 -2.56 -7.00 11.48
N LYS A 75 -3.87 -6.80 11.60
CA LYS A 75 -4.80 -6.84 10.47
C LYS A 75 -4.41 -5.82 9.39
N LEU A 76 -4.05 -4.61 9.79
CA LEU A 76 -3.60 -3.57 8.86
C LEU A 76 -2.30 -3.97 8.16
N LEU A 77 -1.29 -4.48 8.89
CA LEU A 77 -0.01 -4.89 8.31
C LEU A 77 -0.19 -6.07 7.33
N ASP A 78 -1.05 -7.03 7.67
CA ASP A 78 -1.37 -8.15 6.79
C ASP A 78 -2.02 -7.68 5.47
N ASP A 79 -2.95 -6.72 5.56
CA ASP A 79 -3.59 -6.11 4.39
C ASP A 79 -2.57 -5.31 3.56
N ALA A 80 -1.68 -4.55 4.20
CA ALA A 80 -0.64 -3.77 3.54
C ALA A 80 0.36 -4.65 2.77
N VAL A 81 0.83 -5.75 3.39
CA VAL A 81 1.75 -6.70 2.74
C VAL A 81 1.07 -7.37 1.54
N LYS A 82 -0.19 -7.79 1.67
CA LYS A 82 -0.94 -8.39 0.54
C LYS A 82 -1.10 -7.42 -0.62
N ASN A 83 -1.49 -6.17 -0.34
CA ASN A 83 -1.69 -5.17 -1.39
C ASN A 83 -0.36 -4.71 -2.01
N GLY A 84 0.68 -4.49 -1.20
CA GLY A 84 2.02 -4.12 -1.67
C GLY A 84 2.67 -5.18 -2.55
N LEU A 85 2.46 -6.47 -2.25
CA LEU A 85 2.89 -7.57 -3.13
C LEU A 85 2.14 -7.53 -4.47
N ARG A 86 0.82 -7.32 -4.47
CA ARG A 86 0.01 -7.25 -5.70
C ARG A 86 0.43 -6.09 -6.61
N LEU A 87 0.66 -4.90 -6.05
CA LEU A 87 1.15 -3.73 -6.77
C LEU A 87 2.52 -3.98 -7.41
N SER A 88 3.40 -4.69 -6.69
CA SER A 88 4.73 -5.02 -7.21
C SER A 88 4.72 -5.99 -8.40
N GLU A 89 3.75 -6.90 -8.47
CA GLU A 89 3.57 -7.81 -9.61
C GLU A 89 3.01 -7.10 -10.84
N GLN A 90 2.15 -6.09 -10.64
CA GLN A 90 1.50 -5.36 -11.74
C GLN A 90 2.39 -4.29 -12.38
N HIS A 91 3.26 -3.64 -11.60
CA HIS A 91 4.01 -2.45 -12.05
C HIS A 91 5.54 -2.65 -12.10
N GLY A 92 6.04 -3.88 -11.89
CA GLY A 92 7.49 -4.15 -11.88
C GLY A 92 8.23 -3.41 -10.76
N PHE A 93 7.59 -3.25 -9.59
CA PHE A 93 8.13 -2.45 -8.49
C PHE A 93 9.45 -3.05 -7.99
N ASN A 94 10.52 -2.27 -8.07
CA ASN A 94 11.90 -2.67 -7.74
C ASN A 94 11.99 -3.39 -6.38
N TRP A 95 12.90 -4.37 -6.28
CA TRP A 95 13.26 -5.13 -5.05
C TRP A 95 13.38 -4.26 -3.77
N SER A 96 13.78 -3.00 -3.93
CA SER A 96 13.87 -1.98 -2.88
C SER A 96 12.55 -1.74 -2.13
N GLY A 97 11.41 -1.75 -2.83
CA GLY A 97 10.10 -1.46 -2.26
C GLY A 97 9.59 -2.52 -1.29
N ARG A 98 9.71 -3.80 -1.68
CA ARG A 98 9.37 -4.94 -0.81
C ARG A 98 10.26 -4.97 0.42
N SER A 99 11.57 -4.77 0.23
CA SER A 99 12.54 -4.70 1.34
C SER A 99 12.20 -3.58 2.34
N ARG A 100 11.85 -2.38 1.86
CA ARG A 100 11.43 -1.26 2.70
C ARG A 100 10.17 -1.61 3.50
N LEU A 101 9.16 -2.21 2.86
CA LEU A 101 7.92 -2.63 3.52
C LEU A 101 8.20 -3.64 4.64
N TYR A 102 8.97 -4.70 4.36
CA TYR A 102 9.32 -5.69 5.39
C TYR A 102 10.12 -5.08 6.53
N LYS A 103 11.01 -4.12 6.25
CA LYS A 103 11.73 -3.39 7.29
C LYS A 103 10.76 -2.59 8.18
N MET A 104 9.80 -1.88 7.59
CA MET A 104 8.79 -1.14 8.34
C MET A 104 7.93 -2.06 9.21
N VAL A 105 7.49 -3.21 8.67
CA VAL A 105 6.74 -4.22 9.44
C VAL A 105 7.53 -4.72 10.65
N LYS A 106 8.84 -4.99 10.49
CA LYS A 106 9.71 -5.40 11.59
C LYS A 106 9.85 -4.33 12.67
N GLU A 107 9.98 -3.06 12.26
CA GLU A 107 10.04 -1.94 13.21
C GLU A 107 8.72 -1.80 14.00
N VAL A 108 7.57 -1.94 13.34
CA VAL A 108 6.26 -1.93 14.02
C VAL A 108 6.17 -3.08 15.02
N ASP A 109 6.58 -4.29 14.65
CA ASP A 109 6.56 -5.45 15.56
C ASP A 109 7.42 -5.22 16.81
N LYS A 110 8.62 -4.67 16.63
CA LYS A 110 9.49 -4.27 17.74
C LYS A 110 8.80 -3.26 18.67
N LYS A 111 8.14 -2.24 18.11
CA LYS A 111 7.40 -1.25 18.90
C LYS A 111 6.19 -1.86 19.62
N LEU A 112 5.53 -2.87 19.07
CA LEU A 112 4.47 -3.59 19.78
C LEU A 112 4.99 -4.41 20.97
N ILE A 113 6.24 -4.90 20.90
CA ILE A 113 6.91 -5.53 22.05
C ILE A 113 7.20 -4.48 23.12
N ASP A 114 7.78 -3.34 22.73
CA ASP A 114 8.05 -2.22 23.65
C ASP A 114 6.76 -1.74 24.34
N LEU A 115 5.67 -1.63 23.57
CA LEU A 115 4.33 -1.29 24.07
C LEU A 115 3.82 -2.33 25.08
N THR A 116 4.01 -3.61 24.78
CA THR A 116 3.61 -4.71 25.68
C THR A 116 4.36 -4.61 27.01
N ASN A 117 5.68 -4.38 26.96
CA ASN A 117 6.49 -4.21 28.15
C ASN A 117 6.08 -2.97 28.96
N ALA A 118 5.76 -1.86 28.29
CA ALA A 118 5.29 -0.64 28.95
C ALA A 118 3.95 -0.83 29.67
N VAL A 119 3.01 -1.59 29.09
CA VAL A 119 1.71 -1.90 29.73
C VAL A 119 1.90 -2.82 30.94
N LEU A 120 2.80 -3.80 30.87
CA LEU A 120 3.06 -4.73 31.98
C LEU A 120 3.86 -4.08 33.12
N GLN A 121 4.73 -3.12 32.80
CA GLN A 121 5.48 -2.34 33.79
C GLN A 121 4.60 -1.23 34.36
N LYS A 122 3.81 -1.57 35.40
CA LYS A 122 2.86 -0.66 36.07
C LYS A 122 3.48 0.64 36.62
N GLU A 123 4.79 0.70 36.83
CA GLU A 123 5.48 1.87 37.38
C GLU A 123 5.93 2.91 36.35
N LYS A 124 5.78 2.65 35.04
CA LYS A 124 6.18 3.63 34.01
C LYS A 124 5.13 4.73 33.83
N GLN A 125 5.60 5.97 33.67
CA GLN A 125 4.77 7.14 33.40
C GLN A 125 3.96 6.97 32.09
N GLY A 126 2.68 7.35 32.12
CA GLY A 126 1.76 7.23 30.97
C GLY A 126 2.22 7.94 29.69
N ILE A 127 3.09 8.96 29.81
CA ILE A 127 3.67 9.70 28.68
C ILE A 127 4.46 8.76 27.76
N GLY A 128 5.20 7.80 28.31
CA GLY A 128 5.98 6.85 27.50
C GLY A 128 5.10 5.90 26.69
N LEU A 129 3.93 5.54 27.23
CA LEU A 129 2.95 4.70 26.54
C LEU A 129 2.36 5.43 25.35
N LEU A 130 1.94 6.68 25.53
CA LEU A 130 1.38 7.49 24.45
C LEU A 130 2.41 7.76 23.34
N SER A 131 3.66 8.04 23.71
CA SER A 131 4.76 8.18 22.74
C SER A 131 4.92 6.92 21.88
N THR A 132 4.93 5.74 22.51
CA THR A 132 5.08 4.47 21.79
C THR A 132 3.91 4.21 20.84
N ILE A 133 2.68 4.53 21.26
CA ILE A 133 1.48 4.41 20.42
C ILE A 133 1.57 5.37 19.22
N GLY A 134 1.99 6.61 19.43
CA GLY A 134 2.18 7.59 18.35
C GLY A 134 3.26 7.19 17.35
N GLU A 135 4.38 6.62 17.82
CA GLU A 135 5.42 6.08 16.95
C GLU A 135 4.90 4.94 16.06
N ILE A 136 4.09 4.02 16.61
CA ILE A 136 3.45 2.95 15.84
C ILE A 136 2.52 3.53 14.76
N GLN A 137 1.71 4.54 15.11
CA GLN A 137 0.82 5.21 14.16
C GLN A 137 1.59 5.91 13.04
N GLY A 138 2.68 6.61 13.36
CA GLY A 138 3.55 7.23 12.36
C GLY A 138 4.20 6.22 11.42
N LEU A 139 4.65 5.08 11.95
CA LEU A 139 5.17 3.98 11.13
C LEU A 139 4.09 3.40 10.20
N ILE A 140 2.84 3.27 10.67
CA ILE A 140 1.71 2.79 9.87
C ILE A 140 1.39 3.72 8.71
N ILE A 141 1.41 5.04 8.92
CA ILE A 141 1.16 6.02 7.85
C ILE A 141 2.23 5.93 6.76
N ASN A 142 3.49 5.73 7.15
CA ASN A 142 4.62 5.56 6.22
C ASN A 142 4.54 4.30 5.34
N ILE A 143 3.67 3.33 5.65
CA ILE A 143 3.52 2.11 4.85
C ILE A 143 2.80 2.39 3.53
N TYR A 144 1.91 3.37 3.49
CA TYR A 144 1.12 3.76 2.31
C TYR A 144 1.59 5.05 1.65
N THR A 145 2.66 5.69 2.17
CA THR A 145 3.26 6.93 1.63
C THR A 145 4.66 6.67 1.07
#